data_AF-A0A4Q2YR66-F1
#
_entry.id   AF-A0A4Q2YR66-F1
#
_cell.length_a   1.000
_cell.length_b   1.000
_cell.length_c   1.000
_cell.angle_alpha   90.00
_cell.angle_beta   90.00
_cell.angle_gamma   90.00
#
_symmetry.space_group_name_H-M   'P 1'
#
loop_
_entity.id
_entity.type
_entity.pdbx_description
1 polymer ?
#
loop_
_entity_poly.entity_id
_entity_poly.type
_entity_poly.pdbx_seq_one_letter_code
_entity_poly.pdbx_strand_id
1 'polypeptide(L)'
;MEHWLEERRLLEEELGERITLDALTGPVGLVDHDPLRDDSGGKAGWLIAQRLKGHRHSADDVLTAWYALQVSPRVTEHLDLGTGIGTVGLLTLWGMGPEARLTCVEAQEISHRLLRSNLSANGLQN
;
A
#
# COMPACT_ATOMS: atom_id res chain seq x y z
N MET A 1 7.84 -5.04 12.85
CA MET A 1 8.70 -5.59 11.77
C MET A 1 8.76 -7.10 11.77
N GLU A 2 8.88 -7.76 12.93
CA GLU A 2 8.78 -9.24 13.02
C GLU A 2 7.47 -9.79 12.43
N HIS A 3 6.33 -9.14 12.72
CA HIS A 3 5.04 -9.51 12.12
C HIS A 3 5.05 -9.48 10.59
N TRP A 4 5.75 -8.52 9.99
CA TRP A 4 5.88 -8.43 8.54
C TRP A 4 6.74 -9.54 7.95
N LEU A 5 7.84 -9.90 8.62
CA LEU A 5 8.71 -11.00 8.15
C LEU A 5 7.97 -12.34 8.11
N GLU A 6 7.12 -12.60 9.11
CA GLU A 6 6.28 -13.79 9.12
C GLU A 6 5.19 -13.73 8.03
N GLU A 7 4.51 -12.60 7.89
CA GLU A 7 3.50 -12.41 6.84
C GLU A 7 4.11 -12.58 5.43
N ARG A 8 5.32 -12.04 5.20
CA ARG A 8 6.08 -12.26 3.97
C ARG A 8 6.34 -13.73 3.73
N ARG A 9 6.80 -14.48 4.75
CA ARG A 9 7.06 -15.91 4.64
C ARG A 9 5.81 -16.68 4.21
N LEU A 10 4.66 -16.36 4.81
CA LEU A 10 3.37 -16.97 4.47
C LEU A 10 2.95 -16.64 3.03
N LEU A 11 3.07 -15.38 2.61
CA LEU A 11 2.78 -14.98 1.24
C LEU A 11 3.69 -15.68 0.22
N GLU A 12 4.98 -15.80 0.52
CA GLU A 12 5.94 -16.46 -0.38
C GLU A 12 5.66 -17.96 -0.51
N GLU A 13 5.25 -18.62 0.58
CA GLU A 13 4.81 -20.02 0.60
C GLU A 13 3.50 -20.21 -0.18
N GLU A 14 2.50 -19.35 0.07
CA GLU A 14 1.17 -19.40 -0.56
C GLU A 14 1.22 -19.14 -2.07
N LEU A 15 2.00 -18.13 -2.48
CA LEU A 15 2.06 -17.67 -3.87
C LEU A 15 3.16 -18.35 -4.68
N GLY A 16 4.04 -19.13 -4.03
CA GLY A 16 5.18 -19.79 -4.67
C GLY A 16 6.17 -18.80 -5.29
N GLU A 17 6.22 -17.57 -4.77
CA GLU A 17 6.97 -16.47 -5.36
C GLU A 17 7.49 -15.50 -4.30
N ARG A 18 8.70 -14.98 -4.51
CA ARG A 18 9.28 -13.95 -3.64
C ARG A 18 8.43 -12.68 -3.62
N ILE A 19 8.28 -12.12 -2.42
CA ILE A 19 7.64 -10.83 -2.19
C ILE A 19 8.72 -9.79 -1.91
N THR A 20 8.61 -8.61 -2.49
CA THR A 20 9.43 -7.44 -2.13
C THR A 20 8.61 -6.50 -1.27
N LEU A 21 9.29 -5.80 -0.37
CA LEU A 21 8.70 -4.73 0.43
C LEU A 21 9.39 -3.42 0.07
N ASP A 22 8.66 -2.53 -0.59
CA ASP A 22 9.17 -1.24 -1.07
C ASP A 22 8.55 -0.08 -0.28
N ALA A 23 9.24 1.05 -0.23
CA ALA A 23 8.67 2.29 0.28
C ALA A 23 7.54 2.76 -0.65
N LEU A 24 6.32 2.91 -0.12
CA LEU A 24 5.21 3.48 -0.86
C LEU A 24 5.21 5.01 -0.80
N THR A 25 5.54 5.55 0.36
CA THR A 25 5.60 7.00 0.61
C THR A 25 6.96 7.41 1.15
N GLY A 26 7.22 8.73 1.16
CA GLY A 26 8.38 9.30 1.87
C GLY A 26 8.32 9.02 3.38
N PRO A 27 9.27 9.50 4.19
CA PRO A 27 9.43 9.08 5.60
C PRO A 27 8.28 9.52 6.53
N VAL A 28 7.32 10.30 6.05
CA VAL A 28 6.19 10.80 6.83
C VAL A 28 5.02 9.83 6.65
N GLY A 29 4.63 9.14 7.72
CA GLY A 29 3.54 8.17 7.75
C GLY A 29 2.47 8.52 8.78
N LEU A 30 2.02 7.54 9.56
CA LEU A 30 1.12 7.76 10.69
C LEU A 30 1.74 8.74 11.70
N VAL A 31 0.91 9.61 12.28
CA VAL A 31 1.33 10.83 13.01
C VAL A 31 2.18 10.54 14.27
N ASP A 32 2.23 9.28 14.74
CA ASP A 32 2.85 8.90 16.02
C ASP A 32 3.80 7.69 15.95
N HIS A 33 4.38 7.39 14.78
CA HIS A 33 5.32 6.28 14.63
C HIS A 33 6.65 6.69 13.99
N ASP A 34 7.73 6.04 14.44
CA ASP A 34 9.01 6.07 13.73
C ASP A 34 8.80 5.58 12.29
N PRO A 35 9.52 6.15 11.30
CA PRO A 35 9.44 5.69 9.92
C PRO A 35 9.73 4.19 9.82
N LEU A 36 8.91 3.51 9.02
CA LEU A 36 9.12 2.13 8.61
C LEU A 36 10.38 2.02 7.74
N ARG A 37 10.80 0.79 7.46
CA ARG A 37 11.95 0.50 6.58
C ARG A 37 11.56 -0.48 5.49
N ASP A 38 11.92 -0.15 4.26
CA ASP A 38 11.80 -1.04 3.12
C ASP A 38 12.95 -2.09 3.09
N ASP A 39 12.90 -3.01 2.13
CA ASP A 39 13.92 -4.06 1.96
C ASP A 39 15.33 -3.48 1.66
N SER A 40 15.44 -2.23 1.20
CA SER A 40 16.72 -1.53 0.98
C SER A 40 17.25 -0.82 2.23
N GLY A 41 16.44 -0.77 3.30
CA GLY A 41 16.72 -0.03 4.53
C GLY A 41 16.33 1.45 4.48
N GLY A 42 15.69 1.89 3.39
CA GLY A 42 15.17 3.24 3.20
C GLY A 42 14.01 3.54 4.15
N LYS A 43 13.90 4.79 4.60
CA LYS A 43 12.81 5.22 5.49
C LYS A 43 11.53 5.40 4.68
N ALA A 44 10.43 4.85 5.18
CA ALA A 44 9.12 4.92 4.55
C ALA A 44 8.04 5.28 5.57
N GLY A 45 7.07 6.08 5.18
CA GLY A 45 5.87 6.33 5.97
C GLY A 45 4.98 5.11 5.93
N TRP A 46 4.63 4.69 4.70
CA TRP A 46 3.93 3.45 4.39
C TRP A 46 4.74 2.59 3.43
N LEU A 47 4.50 1.28 3.48
CA LEU A 47 5.16 0.26 2.69
C LEU A 47 4.20 -0.38 1.69
N ILE A 48 4.73 -0.96 0.63
CA ILE A 48 3.98 -1.77 -0.32
C ILE A 48 4.68 -3.10 -0.59
N ALA A 49 3.97 -4.18 -0.29
CA ALA A 49 4.37 -5.54 -0.62
C ALA A 49 3.84 -5.93 -1.99
N GLN A 50 4.69 -6.55 -2.80
CA GLN A 50 4.34 -7.01 -4.14
C GLN A 50 5.16 -8.22 -4.56
N ARG A 51 4.67 -8.93 -5.56
CA ARG A 51 5.36 -10.06 -6.18
C ARG A 51 6.57 -9.60 -6.98
N LEU A 52 7.70 -10.29 -6.86
CA LEU A 52 8.96 -9.95 -7.55
C LEU A 52 8.82 -9.99 -9.09
N LYS A 53 8.04 -10.92 -9.63
CA LYS A 53 7.74 -11.14 -11.05
C LYS A 53 6.29 -10.77 -11.40
N GLY A 54 5.55 -10.14 -10.50
CA GLY A 54 4.22 -9.62 -10.77
C GLY A 54 4.24 -8.27 -11.49
N HIS A 55 3.06 -7.76 -11.85
CA HIS A 55 2.91 -6.34 -12.18
C HIS A 55 3.23 -5.53 -10.92
N ARG A 56 4.41 -4.91 -10.94
CA ARG A 56 4.86 -4.04 -9.86
C ARG A 56 4.06 -2.74 -9.86
N HIS A 57 3.99 -2.11 -8.70
CA HIS A 57 3.48 -0.75 -8.64
C HIS A 57 4.24 0.11 -9.64
N SER A 58 3.51 0.87 -10.43
CA SER A 58 4.05 1.50 -11.64
C SER A 58 4.12 3.02 -11.49
N ALA A 59 4.85 3.67 -12.42
CA ALA A 59 4.82 5.12 -12.53
C ALA A 59 3.39 5.63 -12.77
N ASP A 60 2.56 4.85 -13.47
CA ASP A 60 1.17 5.21 -13.74
C ASP A 60 0.35 5.24 -12.44
N ASP A 61 0.61 4.33 -11.49
CA ASP A 61 -0.09 4.31 -10.20
C ASP A 61 0.23 5.59 -9.41
N VAL A 62 1.51 5.97 -9.35
CA VAL A 62 1.98 7.17 -8.65
C VAL A 62 1.42 8.43 -9.31
N LEU A 63 1.46 8.51 -10.64
CA LEU A 63 0.92 9.64 -11.40
C LEU A 63 -0.60 9.74 -11.26
N THR A 64 -1.30 8.60 -11.23
CA THR A 64 -2.76 8.55 -11.03
C THR A 64 -3.13 9.08 -9.64
N ALA A 65 -2.45 8.61 -8.60
CA ALA A 65 -2.68 9.10 -7.24
C ALA A 65 -2.34 10.59 -7.09
N TRP A 66 -1.20 11.02 -7.62
CA TRP A 66 -0.80 12.43 -7.63
C TRP A 66 -1.84 13.30 -8.34
N TYR A 67 -2.28 12.89 -9.54
CA TYR A 67 -3.28 13.63 -10.29
C TYR A 67 -4.61 13.73 -9.55
N ALA A 68 -5.08 12.63 -8.95
CA ALA A 68 -6.27 12.63 -8.12
C ALA A 68 -6.16 13.62 -6.95
N LEU A 69 -5.00 13.68 -6.27
CA LEU A 69 -4.73 14.65 -5.20
C LEU A 69 -4.68 16.10 -5.68
N GLN A 70 -4.30 16.35 -6.94
CA GLN A 70 -4.29 17.72 -7.50
C GLN A 70 -5.68 18.22 -7.88
N VAL A 71 -6.53 17.35 -8.42
CA VAL A 71 -7.80 17.77 -9.06
C VAL A 71 -9.03 17.48 -8.23
N SER A 72 -8.96 16.53 -7.30
CA SER A 72 -10.10 16.20 -6.44
C SER A 72 -10.44 17.38 -5.52
N PRO A 73 -11.73 17.71 -5.34
CA PRO A 73 -12.13 18.53 -4.21
C PRO A 73 -11.79 17.80 -2.89
N ARG A 74 -11.82 18.53 -1.78
CA ARG A 74 -11.67 17.92 -0.45
C ARG A 74 -12.83 16.96 -0.19
N VAL A 75 -12.52 15.68 -0.11
CA VAL A 75 -13.47 14.61 0.21
C VAL A 75 -12.90 13.72 1.30
N THR A 76 -13.76 13.25 2.19
CA THR A 76 -13.41 12.35 3.30
C THR A 76 -13.62 10.89 2.95
N GLU A 77 -14.29 10.57 1.85
CA GLU A 77 -14.61 9.21 1.44
C GLU A 77 -14.14 8.95 0.01
N HIS A 78 -13.36 7.88 -0.16
CA HIS A 78 -12.65 7.53 -1.38
C HIS A 78 -13.00 6.10 -1.77
N LEU A 79 -13.14 5.85 -3.06
CA LEU A 79 -13.37 4.53 -3.63
C LEU A 79 -12.29 4.24 -4.66
N ASP A 80 -11.54 3.16 -4.45
CA ASP A 80 -10.56 2.63 -5.41
C ASP A 80 -11.08 1.31 -6.01
N LEU A 81 -11.52 1.39 -7.28
CA LEU A 81 -12.09 0.28 -8.03
C LEU A 81 -11.00 -0.41 -8.86
N GLY A 82 -10.86 -1.72 -8.69
CA GLY A 82 -9.72 -2.44 -9.27
C GLY A 82 -8.42 -2.03 -8.58
N THR A 83 -8.45 -1.94 -7.24
CA THR A 83 -7.37 -1.39 -6.42
C THR A 83 -6.05 -2.18 -6.53
N GLY A 84 -6.11 -3.40 -7.07
CA GLY A 84 -4.96 -4.29 -7.15
C GLY A 84 -4.43 -4.60 -5.76
N ILE A 85 -3.15 -4.31 -5.55
CA ILE A 85 -2.47 -4.46 -4.26
C ILE A 85 -2.61 -3.23 -3.35
N GLY A 86 -3.31 -2.19 -3.81
CA GLY A 86 -3.62 -0.98 -3.05
C GLY A 86 -2.81 0.26 -3.41
N THR A 87 -1.93 0.25 -4.42
CA THR A 87 -1.00 1.37 -4.67
C THR A 87 -1.70 2.73 -4.76
N VAL A 88 -2.67 2.88 -5.66
CA VAL A 88 -3.34 4.16 -5.92
C VAL A 88 -4.17 4.57 -4.72
N GLY A 89 -5.05 3.70 -4.23
CA GLY A 89 -5.89 3.95 -3.06
C GLY A 89 -5.08 4.35 -1.83
N LEU A 90 -3.98 3.66 -1.52
CA LEU A 90 -3.14 4.00 -0.37
C LEU A 90 -2.42 5.33 -0.55
N LEU A 91 -1.86 5.63 -1.74
CA LEU A 91 -1.23 6.92 -1.99
C LEU A 91 -2.24 8.09 -1.87
N THR A 92 -3.46 7.90 -2.39
CA THR A 92 -4.52 8.91 -2.26
C THR A 92 -4.98 9.08 -0.82
N LEU A 93 -5.17 7.98 -0.07
CA LEU A 93 -5.51 8.01 1.36
C LEU A 93 -4.45 8.78 2.16
N TRP A 94 -3.17 8.49 1.92
CA TRP A 94 -2.05 9.18 2.56
C TRP A 94 -2.08 10.69 2.28
N GLY A 95 -2.26 11.08 1.01
CA GLY A 95 -2.24 12.48 0.61
C GLY A 95 -3.47 13.30 1.04
N MET A 96 -4.62 12.64 1.23
CA MET A 96 -5.88 13.29 1.64
C MET A 96 -5.92 13.60 3.14
N GLY A 97 -5.09 12.91 3.93
CA GLY A 97 -4.89 13.19 5.35
C GLY A 97 -5.73 12.32 6.28
N PRO A 98 -5.65 12.56 7.60
CA PRO A 98 -6.11 11.62 8.64
C PRO A 98 -7.62 11.38 8.68
N GLU A 99 -8.42 12.33 8.19
CA GLU A 99 -9.89 12.21 8.17
C GLU A 99 -10.41 11.41 6.97
N ALA A 100 -9.54 11.03 6.04
CA ALA A 100 -9.91 10.31 4.84
C ALA A 100 -10.16 8.82 5.14
N ARG A 101 -11.16 8.27 4.47
CA ARG A 101 -11.52 6.85 4.49
C ARG A 101 -11.48 6.30 3.08
N LEU A 102 -10.88 5.13 2.91
CA LEU A 102 -10.74 4.46 1.63
C LEU A 102 -11.54 3.15 1.62
N THR A 103 -12.37 2.99 0.60
CA THR A 103 -12.97 1.71 0.23
C THR A 103 -12.23 1.13 -0.96
N CYS A 104 -11.72 -0.09 -0.82
CA CYS A 104 -11.02 -0.81 -1.88
C CYS A 104 -11.93 -1.91 -2.44
N VAL A 105 -12.02 -2.02 -3.76
CA VAL A 105 -12.70 -3.12 -4.45
C VAL A 105 -11.70 -3.82 -5.36
N GLU A 106 -11.51 -5.12 -5.16
CA GLU A 106 -10.62 -5.97 -5.96
C GLU A 106 -11.28 -7.31 -6.26
N ALA A 107 -11.22 -7.74 -7.51
CA ALA A 107 -11.85 -8.99 -7.97
C ALA A 107 -10.87 -10.17 -7.97
N GLN A 108 -9.58 -9.92 -8.17
CA GLN A 108 -8.56 -10.97 -8.23
C GLN A 108 -8.09 -11.34 -6.82
N GLU A 109 -8.31 -12.61 -6.46
CA GLU A 109 -7.98 -13.17 -5.14
C GLU A 109 -6.53 -12.89 -4.72
N ILE A 110 -5.55 -13.10 -5.62
CA ILE A 110 -4.13 -12.88 -5.33
C ILE A 110 -3.84 -11.39 -5.04
N SER A 111 -4.45 -10.47 -5.79
CA SER A 111 -4.28 -9.04 -5.57
C SER A 111 -4.92 -8.62 -4.25
N HIS A 112 -6.13 -9.11 -3.98
CA HIS A 112 -6.82 -8.88 -2.71
C HIS A 112 -6.03 -9.42 -1.51
N ARG A 113 -5.42 -10.61 -1.62
CA ARG A 113 -4.56 -11.19 -0.58
C ARG A 113 -3.38 -10.27 -0.23
N LEU A 114 -2.70 -9.72 -1.24
CA LEU A 114 -1.61 -8.77 -1.06
C LEU A 114 -2.09 -7.42 -0.51
N LEU A 115 -3.24 -6.92 -1.01
CA LEU A 115 -3.88 -5.72 -0.48
C LEU A 115 -4.16 -5.84 1.02
N ARG A 116 -4.68 -6.99 1.48
CA ARG A 116 -4.89 -7.25 2.90
C ARG A 116 -3.59 -7.16 3.68
N SER A 117 -2.53 -7.81 3.22
CA SER A 117 -1.20 -7.73 3.86
C SER A 117 -0.68 -6.29 3.91
N ASN A 118 -0.84 -5.53 2.83
CA ASN A 118 -0.44 -4.12 2.76
C ASN A 118 -1.20 -3.24 3.75
N LEU A 119 -2.52 -3.42 3.86
CA LEU A 119 -3.31 -2.70 4.85
C LEU A 119 -2.86 -3.04 6.27
N SER A 120 -2.57 -4.31 6.56
CA SER A 120 -2.10 -4.76 7.88
C SER A 120 -0.73 -4.17 8.22
N ALA A 121 0.22 -4.27 7.28
CA ALA A 121 1.59 -3.78 7.44
C ALA A 121 1.67 -2.29 7.73
N ASN A 122 0.68 -1.52 7.25
CA ASN A 122 0.58 -0.08 7.45
C ASN A 122 -0.36 0.32 8.59
N GLY A 123 -0.98 -0.63 9.30
CA GLY A 123 -1.93 -0.33 10.39
C GLY A 123 -3.23 0.34 9.92
N LEU A 124 -3.67 0.04 8.70
CA LEU A 124 -4.82 0.69 8.03
C LEU A 124 -6.08 -0.20 7.97
N GLN A 125 -6.11 -1.27 8.77
CA GLN A 125 -7.29 -2.14 8.88
C GLN A 125 -8.16 -1.67 10.06
N ASN A 126 -9.44 -1.39 9.77
CA ASN A 126 -10.49 -1.30 10.79
C ASN A 126 -10.93 -2.70 11.22
#